data_AF-A0A7C1MUB0-F1
#
_entry.id   AF-A0A7C1MUB0-F1
#
_cell.length_a   1.000
_cell.length_b   1.000
_cell.length_c   1.000
_cell.angle_alpha   90.00
_cell.angle_beta   90.00
_cell.angle_gamma   90.00
#
_symmetry.space_group_name_H-M   'P 1'
#
loop_
_entity.id
_entity.type
_entity.pdbx_description
1 polymer ?
#
loop_
_entity_poly.entity_id
_entity_poly.type
_entity_poly.pdbx_seq_one_letter_code
_entity_poly.pdbx_strand_id
1 'polypeptide(L)' 'MVSPQRLVYYRDNWYLDAYCHLRNELRTFSLDRLKPIRTNERPAKEIDDQNLDDHFTKTCKGMFPTAVGMNRA' A
#
# COMPACT_ATOMS: atom_id res chain seq x y z
N MET A 1 5.92 11.87 0.90
CA MET A 1 6.56 10.57 1.17
C MET A 1 5.45 9.61 1.54
N VAL A 2 5.50 8.38 1.02
CA VAL A 2 4.53 7.33 1.35
C VAL A 2 5.31 6.09 1.80
N SER A 3 4.83 5.42 2.83
CA SER A 3 5.39 4.11 3.24
C SER A 3 4.62 3.03 2.51
N PRO A 4 5.22 2.28 1.57
CA PRO A 4 4.56 1.12 0.97
C PRO A 4 4.28 0.07 2.05
N GLN A 5 3.13 -0.58 1.99
CA GLN A 5 2.72 -1.60 2.98
C GLN A 5 2.32 -2.90 2.30
N ARG A 6 1.48 -2.81 1.26
CA ARG A 6 0.94 -4.00 0.57
C ARG A 6 0.77 -3.72 -0.92
N LEU A 7 1.03 -4.73 -1.74
CA LEU A 7 0.87 -4.65 -3.18
C LEU A 7 -0.22 -5.60 -3.62
N VAL A 8 -1.12 -5.10 -4.44
CA VAL A 8 -2.32 -5.81 -4.89
C VAL A 8 -2.35 -5.79 -6.41
N TYR A 9 -2.53 -6.97 -7.01
CA TYR A 9 -2.71 -7.09 -8.45
C TYR A 9 -4.18 -7.37 -8.75
N TYR A 10 -4.80 -6.50 -9.54
CA TYR A 10 -6.21 -6.60 -9.86
C TYR A 10 -6.51 -6.06 -11.26
N ARG A 11 -7.21 -6.86 -12.08
CA ARG A 11 -7.65 -6.51 -13.45
C ARG A 11 -6.51 -5.88 -14.28
N ASP A 12 -5.37 -6.56 -14.32
CA ASP A 12 -4.16 -6.14 -15.03
C ASP A 12 -3.46 -4.87 -14.49
N ASN A 13 -3.97 -4.30 -13.39
CA ASN A 13 -3.40 -3.13 -12.75
C ASN A 13 -2.78 -3.48 -11.41
N TRP A 14 -1.66 -2.85 -11.13
CA TRP A 14 -1.01 -2.93 -9.82
C TRP A 14 -1.47 -1.76 -8.95
N TYR A 15 -1.92 -2.09 -7.76
CA TYR A 15 -2.36 -1.16 -6.72
C TYR A 15 -1.43 -1.30 -5.52
N LEU A 16 -0.83 -0.19 -5.11
CA LEU A 16 0.04 -0.11 -3.95
C LEU A 16 -0.73 0.53 -2.81
N ASP A 17 -1.00 -0.23 -1.77
CA ASP A 17 -1.46 0.28 -0.49
C ASP A 17 -0.29 0.83 0.29
N ALA A 18 -0.36 2.12 0.60
CA ALA A 18 0.70 2.85 1.26
C ALA A 18 0.15 3.86 2.27
N TYR A 19 0.91 4.08 3.34
CA TYR A 19 0.62 5.13 4.30
C TYR A 19 1.11 6.47 3.79
N CYS A 20 0.21 7.43 3.65
CA CYS A 20 0.54 8.79 3.24
C CYS A 20 0.92 9.65 4.44
N HIS A 21 2.22 9.97 4.59
CA HIS A 21 2.71 10.82 5.68
C HIS A 21 2.17 12.25 5.63
N LEU A 22 1.78 12.74 4.45
CA LEU A 22 1.24 14.09 4.28
C LEU A 22 -0.15 14.25 4.92
N ARG A 23 -0.92 13.16 5.00
CA ARG A 23 -2.29 13.20 5.51
C ARG A 23 -2.54 12.23 6.67
N ASN A 24 -1.50 11.55 7.14
CA ASN A 24 -1.57 10.55 8.21
C ASN A 24 -2.65 9.45 7.96
N GLU A 25 -2.89 9.08 6.71
CA GLU A 25 -3.93 8.11 6.32
C GLU A 25 -3.39 7.01 5.40
N LEU A 26 -4.04 5.85 5.42
CA LEU A 26 -3.78 4.74 4.51
C LEU A 26 -4.53 4.98 3.19
N ARG A 27 -3.82 4.83 2.06
CA ARG A 27 -4.40 4.98 0.72
C ARG A 27 -3.84 3.98 -0.27
N THR A 28 -4.70 3.58 -1.19
CA THR A 28 -4.36 2.80 -2.36
C THR A 28 -3.93 3.72 -3.51
N PHE A 29 -2.81 3.42 -4.14
CA PHE A 29 -2.27 4.15 -5.29
C PHE A 29 -2.11 3.21 -6.48
N SER A 30 -2.59 3.59 -7.65
CA SER A 30 -2.35 2.81 -8.87
C SER A 30 -0.92 3.01 -9.36
N LEU A 31 -0.15 1.94 -9.44
CA LEU A 31 1.24 1.95 -9.93
C LEU A 31 1.36 2.41 -11.38
N ASP A 32 0.33 2.19 -12.19
CA ASP A 32 0.26 2.69 -13.56
C ASP A 32 0.42 4.23 -13.63
N ARG A 33 -0.18 4.94 -12.68
CA ARG A 33 -0.15 6.40 -12.59
C ARG A 33 1.05 6.93 -11.77
N LEU A 34 1.69 6.07 -10.99
CA LEU A 34 2.88 6.44 -10.22
C LEU A 34 4.10 6.44 -11.15
N LYS A 35 4.31 7.53 -11.90
CA LYS A 35 5.57 7.81 -12.61
C LYS A 35 5.91 9.31 -12.44
N PRO A 36 7.14 9.68 -12.03
CA PRO A 36 8.30 8.84 -11.69
C PRO A 36 8.28 8.35 -10.23
N ILE A 37 8.57 7.07 -10.02
CA ILE A 37 8.74 6.46 -8.69
C ILE A 37 10.19 6.67 -8.26
N ARG A 38 10.39 7.25 -7.08
CA ARG A 38 11.71 7.31 -6.44
C ARG A 38 11.65 6.51 -5.14
N THR A 39 12.23 5.32 -5.16
CA THR A 39 12.48 4.55 -3.94
C THR A 39 13.49 5.33 -3.12
N ASN A 40 13.12 5.74 -1.91
CA ASN A 40 14.06 6.29 -0.95
C ASN A 40 14.52 5.15 -0.04
N GLU A 41 15.81 5.11 0.27
CA GLU A 41 16.45 4.15 1.19
C GLU A 41 16.04 4.37 2.67
N ARG A 42 14.99 5.16 2.90
CA ARG A 42 14.48 5.40 4.25
C ARG A 42 13.57 4.24 4.62
N PRO A 43 13.72 3.67 5.82
CA PRO A 43 12.87 2.58 6.26
C PRO A 43 11.41 3.04 6.21
N ALA A 44 10.56 2.21 5.62
CA ALA A 44 9.12 2.43 5.66
C ALA A 44 8.68 2.47 7.12
N LYS A 45 7.77 3.39 7.46
CA LYS A 45 7.15 3.39 8.78
C LYS A 45 6.55 2.02 9.04
N GLU A 46 7.06 1.35 10.06
CA GLU A 46 6.53 0.08 10.53
C GLU A 46 5.16 0.36 11.15
N ILE A 47 4.13 -0.01 10.42
CA ILE A 47 2.76 -0.02 10.93
C ILE A 47 2.43 -1.49 11.14
N ASP A 48 1.94 -1.79 12.33
CA ASP A 48 1.56 -3.15 12.70
C ASP A 48 0.54 -3.71 11.69
N ASP A 49 0.83 -4.89 11.14
CA ASP A 49 0.00 -5.53 10.10
C ASP A 49 -1.44 -5.72 10.55
N GLN A 50 -1.69 -5.83 11.84
CA GLN A 50 -3.02 -6.04 12.42
C GLN A 50 -3.87 -4.77 12.32
N ASN A 51 -3.25 -3.59 12.53
CA ASN A 51 -3.90 -2.30 12.28
C ASN A 51 -4.11 -2.06 10.79
N LEU A 52 -3.15 -2.50 9.98
CA LEU A 52 -3.21 -2.38 8.54
C LEU A 52 -4.36 -3.23 7.97
N ASP A 53 -4.43 -4.49 8.40
CA ASP A 53 -5.47 -5.42 8.00
C ASP A 53 -6.83 -4.98 8.51
N ASP A 54 -6.98 -4.51 9.74
CA ASP A 54 -8.26 -3.97 10.22
C ASP A 54 -8.75 -2.80 9.35
N HIS A 55 -7.85 -1.86 9.00
CA HIS A 55 -8.21 -0.71 8.18
C HIS A 55 -8.56 -1.08 6.72
N PHE A 56 -7.77 -1.95 6.09
CA PHE A 56 -7.99 -2.36 4.70
C PHE A 56 -9.10 -3.43 4.58
N THR A 57 -9.25 -4.33 5.55
CA THR A 57 -10.37 -5.29 5.61
C THR A 57 -11.70 -4.56 5.81
N LYS A 58 -11.72 -3.41 6.48
CA LYS A 58 -12.93 -2.56 6.58
C LYS A 58 -13.20 -1.76 5.30
N THR A 59 -12.16 -1.14 4.73
CA THR A 59 -12.34 -0.19 3.62
C THR A 59 -12.40 -0.85 2.24
N CYS A 60 -11.71 -1.99 2.05
CA CYS A 60 -11.52 -2.63 0.76
C CYS A 60 -12.25 -3.98 0.63
N LYS A 61 -13.10 -4.35 1.60
CA LYS A 61 -13.87 -5.61 1.59
C LYS A 61 -14.72 -5.69 0.30
N GLY A 62 -14.24 -6.50 -0.65
CA GLY A 62 -14.90 -6.76 -1.94
C GLY A 62 -14.09 -6.35 -3.18
N MET A 63 -13.05 -5.53 -3.05
CA MET A 63 -12.31 -5.01 -4.22
C MET A 63 -11.13 -5.90 -4.65
N PHE A 64 -10.48 -6.61 -3.71
CA PHE A 64 -9.20 -7.28 -3.97
C PHE A 64 -9.09 -8.67 -3.32
N PRO A 65 -9.03 -9.76 -4.10
CA PRO A 65 -8.99 -11.14 -3.58
C PRO A 65 -7.57 -11.65 -3.26
N THR A 66 -6.51 -10.96 -3.68
CA THR A 66 -5.13 -11.42 -3.48
C THR A 66 -4.20 -10.24 -3.25
N ALA A 67 -3.81 -10.05 -2.00
CA ALA A 67 -2.76 -9.11 -1.63
C ALA A 67 -1.43 -9.86 -1.50
N VAL A 68 -0.40 -9.42 -2.21
CA VAL A 68 0.97 -9.90 -2.04
C VAL A 68 1.64 -9.01 -1.01
N GLY A 69 2.04 -9.60 0.13
CA GLY A 69 2.89 -8.93 1.11
C GLY A 69 4.23 -8.61 0.48
N MET A 70 4.60 -7.33 0.41
CA MET A 70 5.93 -6.93 -0.04
C MET A 70 6.95 -7.30 1.06
N ASN A 71 7.98 -8.07 0.67
CA ASN A 71 9.10 -8.39 1.54
C ASN A 71 9.77 -7.08 1.99
N ARG A 72 9.80 -6.88 3.31
CA ARG A 72 10.36 -5.70 3.95
C ARG A 72 11.88 -5.79 3.81
N ALA A 73 12.46 -4.95 2.95
CA ALA A 73 13.90 -4.75 2.85
C ALA A 73 14.32 -3.59 3.75
#